data_AF-A0A954FRV1-F1
#
_entry.id   AF-A0A954FRV1-F1
#
_cell.length_a   1.000
_cell.length_b   1.000
_cell.length_c   1.000
_cell.angle_alpha   90.00
_cell.angle_beta   90.00
_cell.angle_gamma   90.00
#
_symmetry.space_group_name_H-M   'P 1'
#
loop_
_entity.id
_entity.type
_entity.pdbx_description
1 polymer ?
#
loop_
_entity_poly.entity_id
_entity_poly.type
_entity_poly.pdbx_seq_one_letter_code
_entity_poly.pdbx_strand_id
1 'polypeptide(L)'
;MKYLLIILFYFWCVDCSAQWDMFAPVQQDDGTEASSNRMLMFTSKTCPPCREWKTTVAPRMRESNWLIGDEETNHIQFIDCDTRQDLVTKYGVSSIPLFVMIDPIGREVARSGYMDEHETAAFYKKHQAGKAGQEQSLHGDDHENKVDWAYVNGKKQRPLIIPQSQPARVTRRKRFMFRGCPTCPY
;
A
#
# COMPACT_ATOMS: atom_id res chain seq x y z
N MET A 1 37.66 42.95 53.18
CA MET A 1 36.34 43.60 53.00
C MET A 1 35.96 43.53 51.53
N LYS A 2 34.71 43.16 51.25
CA LYS A 2 34.05 42.95 49.94
C LYS A 2 34.27 41.54 49.37
N TYR A 3 33.20 40.90 48.88
CA TYR A 3 33.09 39.52 48.34
C TYR A 3 32.74 38.38 49.31
N LEU A 4 31.94 38.65 50.33
CA LEU A 4 31.29 37.60 51.15
C LEU A 4 29.75 37.78 51.21
N LEU A 5 29.11 38.12 50.09
CA LEU A 5 27.66 38.37 50.01
C LEU A 5 27.07 37.99 48.64
N ILE A 6 27.30 36.76 48.16
CA ILE A 6 26.54 36.20 47.02
C ILE A 6 26.25 34.70 47.26
N ILE A 7 25.84 34.33 48.48
CA ILE A 7 25.39 32.95 48.81
C ILE A 7 24.05 32.99 49.58
N LEU A 8 23.22 34.02 49.38
CA LEU A 8 21.90 34.13 50.03
C LEU A 8 20.81 34.57 49.05
N PHE A 9 20.77 33.95 47.87
CA PHE A 9 19.59 33.97 46.99
C PHE A 9 19.21 32.55 46.53
N TYR A 10 19.54 31.55 47.36
CA TYR A 10 19.23 30.14 47.14
C TYR A 10 18.06 29.62 47.98
N PHE A 11 17.34 30.49 48.70
CA PHE A 11 16.43 30.02 49.75
C PHE A 11 15.21 30.93 49.89
N TRP A 12 14.35 31.00 48.88
CA TRP A 12 12.93 31.39 48.99
C TRP A 12 12.21 31.14 47.66
N CYS A 13 11.91 29.87 47.40
CA CYS A 13 10.69 29.45 46.70
C CYS A 13 10.47 27.95 46.98
N VAL A 14 10.38 27.64 48.27
CA VAL A 14 9.77 26.40 48.79
C VAL A 14 8.36 26.82 49.19
N ASP A 15 7.37 26.06 48.73
CA ASP A 15 5.91 26.28 48.82
C ASP A 15 5.24 27.13 47.73
N CYS A 16 5.12 26.54 46.54
CA CYS A 16 3.88 26.65 45.77
C CYS A 16 3.50 25.26 45.21
N SER A 17 3.04 24.42 46.12
CA SER A 17 2.31 23.17 45.86
C SER A 17 0.87 23.50 45.46
N ALA A 18 0.65 23.69 44.16
CA ALA A 18 -0.65 23.56 43.51
C ALA A 18 -0.38 23.16 42.05
N GLN A 19 -0.08 21.89 41.76
CA GLN A 19 -1.10 20.84 41.55
C GLN A 19 -2.08 21.15 40.40
N TRP A 20 -1.64 21.82 39.34
CA TRP A 20 -2.28 21.80 38.01
C TRP A 20 -1.15 21.86 36.96
N ASP A 21 -1.40 21.38 35.74
CA ASP A 21 -0.46 21.34 34.58
C ASP A 21 0.45 20.11 34.40
N MET A 22 0.16 18.96 35.03
CA MET A 22 0.73 17.67 34.58
C MET A 22 -0.03 17.01 33.42
N PHE A 23 -1.03 17.68 32.87
CA PHE A 23 -1.67 17.34 31.61
C PHE A 23 -1.70 18.59 30.75
N ALA A 24 -0.54 18.99 30.21
CA ALA A 24 -0.60 19.73 28.96
C ALA A 24 -1.30 18.78 27.97
N PRO A 25 -2.53 19.09 27.49
CA PRO A 25 -3.09 18.33 26.40
C PRO A 25 -2.05 18.36 25.29
N VAL A 26 -1.63 17.17 24.82
CA VAL A 26 -0.91 17.05 23.56
C VAL A 26 -1.70 17.92 22.58
N GLN A 27 -1.08 19.00 22.12
CA GLN A 27 -1.70 19.87 21.13
C GLN A 27 -1.91 19.00 19.91
N GLN A 28 -3.14 18.49 19.77
CA GLN A 28 -3.65 17.97 18.51
C GLN A 28 -3.72 19.19 17.61
N ASP A 29 -2.72 19.28 16.75
CA ASP A 29 -2.75 20.04 15.52
C ASP A 29 -3.96 19.59 14.69
N ASP A 30 -5.09 20.23 14.93
CA ASP A 30 -6.30 20.19 14.12
C ASP A 30 -6.16 21.01 12.82
N GLY A 31 -4.92 21.21 12.38
CA GLY A 31 -4.56 21.61 11.03
C GLY A 31 -4.70 20.41 10.10
N THR A 32 -5.95 20.12 9.72
CA THR A 32 -6.32 19.12 8.70
C THR A 32 -5.80 19.56 7.32
N GLU A 33 -4.49 19.64 7.13
CA GLU A 33 -3.93 19.21 5.85
C GLU A 33 -4.24 17.72 5.79
N ALA A 34 -5.02 17.31 4.80
CA ALA A 34 -5.32 15.92 4.57
C ALA A 34 -4.02 15.19 4.23
N SER A 35 -3.27 14.78 5.26
CA SER A 35 -2.08 13.98 5.10
C SER A 35 -2.47 12.78 4.26
N SER A 36 -1.75 12.57 3.17
CA SER A 36 -2.08 11.53 2.21
C SER A 36 -1.83 10.15 2.83
N ASN A 37 -2.59 9.15 2.37
CA ASN A 37 -2.33 7.78 2.76
C ASN A 37 -0.89 7.39 2.35
N ARG A 38 -0.20 6.67 3.24
CA ARG A 38 1.18 6.22 3.03
C ARG A 38 1.21 4.74 2.67
N MET A 39 2.18 4.33 1.86
CA MET A 39 2.41 2.92 1.55
C MET A 39 3.63 2.41 2.28
N LEU A 40 3.45 1.38 3.10
CA LEU A 40 4.53 0.66 3.76
C LEU A 40 4.84 -0.60 2.97
N MET A 41 6.11 -0.86 2.68
CA MET A 41 6.59 -2.14 2.15
C MET A 41 7.41 -2.85 3.23
N PHE A 42 6.84 -3.91 3.78
CA PHE A 42 7.52 -4.80 4.71
C PHE A 42 8.51 -5.68 3.97
N THR A 43 9.77 -5.62 4.39
CA THR A 43 10.91 -6.23 3.72
C THR A 43 11.91 -6.78 4.74
N SER A 44 12.83 -7.64 4.31
CA SER A 44 14.04 -8.01 5.07
C SER A 44 15.24 -8.04 4.11
N LYS A 45 16.45 -7.84 4.65
CA LYS A 45 17.72 -7.95 3.88
C LYS A 45 17.98 -9.37 3.38
N THR A 46 17.52 -10.37 4.13
CA THR A 46 17.75 -11.79 3.83
C THR A 46 16.73 -12.37 2.85
N CYS A 47 15.67 -11.62 2.52
CA CYS A 47 14.59 -12.08 1.66
C CYS A 47 14.91 -11.86 0.16
N PRO A 48 15.07 -12.93 -0.65
CA PRO A 48 15.37 -12.80 -2.08
C PRO A 48 14.34 -11.99 -2.89
N PRO A 49 13.01 -12.23 -2.80
CA PRO A 49 12.04 -11.45 -3.58
C PRO A 49 12.00 -9.98 -3.17
N CYS A 50 12.26 -9.66 -1.90
CA CYS A 50 12.40 -8.26 -1.46
C CYS A 50 13.60 -7.58 -2.13
N ARG A 51 14.75 -8.26 -2.17
CA ARG A 51 15.95 -7.75 -2.82
C ARG A 51 15.75 -7.56 -4.32
N GLU A 52 15.13 -8.53 -4.98
CA GLU A 52 14.78 -8.43 -6.40
C GLU A 52 13.95 -7.16 -6.66
N TRP A 53 12.84 -6.98 -5.96
CA TRP A 53 11.98 -5.80 -6.10
C TRP A 53 12.73 -4.48 -5.91
N LYS A 54 13.60 -4.39 -4.89
CA LYS A 54 14.44 -3.20 -4.63
C LYS A 54 15.45 -2.92 -5.74
N THR A 55 15.92 -3.95 -6.44
CA THR A 55 16.91 -3.83 -7.52
C THR A 55 16.29 -3.64 -8.91
N THR A 56 15.07 -4.12 -9.13
CA THR A 56 14.43 -4.12 -10.46
C THR A 56 13.30 -3.10 -10.56
N VAL A 57 12.37 -3.11 -9.61
CA VAL A 57 11.13 -2.29 -9.64
C VAL A 57 11.39 -0.90 -9.06
N ALA A 58 12.01 -0.82 -7.89
CA ALA A 58 12.20 0.47 -7.21
C ALA A 58 12.97 1.51 -8.05
N PRO A 59 14.05 1.16 -8.80
CA PRO A 59 14.73 2.14 -9.64
C PRO A 59 13.86 2.70 -10.77
N ARG A 60 13.06 1.86 -11.44
CA ARG A 60 12.15 2.30 -12.52
C ARG A 60 11.07 3.23 -11.99
N MET A 61 10.53 2.93 -10.81
CA MET A 61 9.61 3.84 -10.13
C MET A 61 10.28 5.19 -9.81
N ARG A 62 11.56 5.20 -9.39
CA ARG A 62 12.30 6.45 -9.15
C ARG A 62 12.49 7.27 -10.42
N GLU A 63 12.68 6.64 -11.59
CA GLU A 63 12.71 7.34 -12.89
C GLU A 63 11.40 8.09 -13.16
N SER A 64 10.28 7.59 -12.62
CA SER A 64 8.97 8.24 -12.65
C SER A 64 8.73 9.22 -11.47
N ASN A 65 9.80 9.71 -10.83
CA ASN A 65 9.78 10.63 -9.68
C ASN A 65 9.12 10.08 -8.40
N TRP A 66 9.07 8.75 -8.22
CA TRP A 66 8.61 8.20 -6.95
C TRP A 66 9.69 8.28 -5.87
N LEU A 67 9.30 8.83 -4.72
CA LEU A 67 10.11 8.80 -3.51
C LEU A 67 9.96 7.43 -2.83
N ILE A 68 11.05 6.66 -2.77
CA ILE A 68 11.09 5.29 -2.25
C ILE A 68 12.34 5.10 -1.39
N GLY A 69 12.15 4.79 -0.10
CA GLY A 69 13.23 4.63 0.87
C GLY A 69 12.71 4.39 2.29
N ASP A 70 13.56 4.57 3.29
CA ASP A 70 13.21 4.28 4.69
C ASP A 70 12.50 5.47 5.39
N GLU A 71 12.56 6.67 4.80
CA GLU A 71 11.95 7.88 5.34
C GLU A 71 10.42 7.85 5.29
N GLU A 72 9.79 8.43 6.30
CA GLU A 72 8.32 8.49 6.44
C GLU A 72 7.63 9.41 5.43
N THR A 73 8.38 10.33 4.82
CA THR A 73 7.92 11.28 3.79
C THR A 73 7.84 10.66 2.39
N ASN A 74 8.40 9.45 2.22
CA ASN A 74 8.41 8.76 0.94
C ASN A 74 7.02 8.24 0.57
N HIS A 75 6.74 8.14 -0.73
CA HIS A 75 5.51 7.52 -1.23
C HIS A 75 5.45 6.05 -0.83
N ILE A 76 6.60 5.36 -0.87
CA ILE A 76 6.77 3.98 -0.43
C ILE A 76 7.86 3.95 0.64
N GLN A 77 7.47 3.67 1.87
CA GLN A 77 8.38 3.50 2.99
C GLN A 77 8.78 2.04 3.15
N PHE A 78 10.07 1.75 3.20
CA PHE A 78 10.59 0.42 3.52
C PHE A 78 10.60 0.20 5.03
N ILE A 79 10.02 -0.91 5.47
CA ILE A 79 10.03 -1.34 6.87
C ILE A 79 10.82 -2.64 6.96
N ASP A 80 12.00 -2.59 7.58
CA ASP A 80 12.81 -3.78 7.83
C ASP A 80 12.22 -4.59 9.00
N CYS A 81 11.64 -5.74 8.66
CA CYS A 81 10.97 -6.62 9.60
C CYS A 81 11.91 -7.14 10.69
N ASP A 82 13.21 -7.23 10.41
CA ASP A 82 14.20 -7.72 11.38
C ASP A 82 14.46 -6.69 12.50
N THR A 83 14.13 -5.42 12.27
CA THR A 83 14.39 -4.31 13.20
C THR A 83 13.12 -3.68 13.78
N ARG A 84 12.00 -3.74 13.05
CA ARG A 84 10.73 -3.10 13.39
C ARG A 84 9.63 -4.13 13.70
N GLN A 85 9.90 -4.98 14.69
CA GLN A 85 8.96 -6.03 15.11
C GLN A 85 7.65 -5.45 15.66
N ASP A 86 7.69 -4.23 16.21
CA ASP A 86 6.52 -3.46 16.64
C ASP A 86 5.49 -3.30 15.52
N LEU A 87 5.96 -2.91 14.33
CA LEU A 87 5.10 -2.71 13.16
C LEU A 87 4.64 -4.03 12.56
N VAL A 88 5.52 -5.04 12.54
CA VAL A 88 5.19 -6.41 12.07
C VAL A 88 4.03 -6.99 12.89
N THR A 89 4.09 -6.87 14.21
CA THR A 89 3.01 -7.32 15.10
C THR A 89 1.76 -6.45 14.96
N LYS A 90 1.91 -5.10 14.90
CA LYS A 90 0.79 -4.17 14.76
C LYS A 90 -0.06 -4.46 13.52
N TYR A 91 0.56 -4.73 12.37
CA TYR A 91 -0.13 -4.98 11.10
C TYR A 91 -0.28 -6.47 10.76
N GLY A 92 0.07 -7.38 11.67
CA GLY A 92 -0.07 -8.82 11.47
C GLY A 92 0.62 -9.34 10.20
N VAL A 93 1.87 -8.93 9.98
CA VAL A 93 2.65 -9.31 8.80
C VAL A 93 3.19 -10.73 8.97
N SER A 94 2.77 -11.65 8.10
CA SER A 94 3.17 -13.06 8.12
C SER A 94 4.04 -13.49 6.93
N SER A 95 4.09 -12.68 5.88
CA SER A 95 4.89 -12.93 4.67
C SER A 95 5.48 -11.63 4.13
N ILE A 96 6.60 -11.74 3.42
CA ILE A 96 7.30 -10.62 2.78
C ILE A 96 7.72 -10.99 1.35
N PRO A 97 7.74 -10.04 0.39
CA PRO A 97 7.34 -8.63 0.54
C PRO A 97 5.83 -8.46 0.67
N LEU A 98 5.41 -7.50 1.48
CA LEU A 98 4.02 -7.12 1.67
C LEU A 98 3.88 -5.60 1.65
N PHE A 99 2.95 -5.09 0.85
CA PHE A 99 2.60 -3.68 0.77
C PHE A 99 1.32 -3.42 1.55
N VAL A 100 1.34 -2.42 2.42
CA VAL A 100 0.23 -2.03 3.28
C VAL A 100 0.00 -0.53 3.10
N MET A 101 -1.21 -0.16 2.65
CA MET A 101 -1.65 1.23 2.64
C MET A 101 -2.21 1.58 4.01
N ILE A 102 -1.72 2.67 4.59
CA ILE A 102 -2.17 3.17 5.88
C ILE A 102 -2.76 4.57 5.73
N ASP A 103 -3.79 4.84 6.52
CA ASP A 103 -4.35 6.18 6.67
C ASP A 103 -3.45 7.05 7.58
N PRO A 104 -3.69 8.36 7.66
CA PRO A 104 -2.97 9.28 8.55
C PRO A 104 -2.93 8.88 10.02
N ILE A 105 -3.99 8.22 10.48
CA ILE A 105 -4.16 7.78 11.86
C ILE A 105 -3.39 6.46 12.08
N GLY A 106 -2.81 5.87 11.02
CA GLY A 106 -2.05 4.64 11.05
C GLY A 106 -2.92 3.39 11.08
N ARG A 107 -4.15 3.46 10.54
CA ARG A 107 -5.02 2.30 10.30
C ARG A 107 -4.76 1.74 8.90
N GLU A 108 -4.77 0.42 8.79
CA GLU A 108 -4.66 -0.26 7.50
C GLU A 108 -5.93 -0.03 6.64
N VAL A 109 -5.72 0.44 5.40
CA VAL A 109 -6.78 0.67 4.41
C VAL A 109 -6.83 -0.49 3.40
N ALA A 110 -5.66 -0.97 2.99
CA ALA A 110 -5.54 -2.06 2.02
C ALA A 110 -4.18 -2.75 2.13
N ARG A 111 -4.09 -3.99 1.65
CA ARG A 111 -2.82 -4.72 1.52
C ARG A 111 -2.72 -5.48 0.21
N SER A 112 -1.50 -5.69 -0.24
CA SER A 112 -1.17 -6.53 -1.39
C SER A 112 0.20 -7.19 -1.19
N GLY A 113 0.41 -8.35 -1.82
CA GLY A 113 1.69 -9.07 -1.80
C GLY A 113 2.68 -8.49 -2.79
N TYR A 114 3.51 -9.34 -3.39
CA TYR A 114 4.41 -8.94 -4.47
C TYR A 114 3.63 -8.28 -5.62
N MET A 115 4.13 -7.14 -6.13
CA MET A 115 3.55 -6.39 -7.23
C MET A 115 4.67 -5.88 -8.14
N ASP A 116 4.39 -5.76 -9.43
CA ASP A 116 5.28 -5.07 -10.35
C ASP A 116 5.16 -3.53 -10.25
N GLU A 117 5.89 -2.80 -11.10
CA GLU A 117 5.88 -1.34 -11.15
C GLU A 117 4.49 -0.74 -11.40
N HIS A 118 3.78 -1.26 -12.40
CA HIS A 118 2.48 -0.74 -12.82
C HIS A 118 1.42 -1.06 -11.78
N GLU A 119 1.43 -2.28 -11.25
CA GLU A 119 0.55 -2.71 -10.18
C GLU A 119 0.76 -1.89 -8.90
N THR A 120 2.03 -1.64 -8.53
CA THR A 120 2.35 -0.82 -7.34
C THR A 120 1.84 0.61 -7.50
N ALA A 121 2.06 1.23 -8.67
CA ALA A 121 1.58 2.58 -8.94
C ALA A 121 0.04 2.66 -8.97
N ALA A 122 -0.62 1.66 -9.57
CA ALA A 122 -2.07 1.55 -9.62
C ALA A 122 -2.67 1.35 -8.22
N PHE A 123 -2.09 0.46 -7.42
CA PHE A 123 -2.49 0.19 -6.05
C PHE A 123 -2.40 1.45 -5.18
N TYR A 124 -1.29 2.17 -5.23
CA TYR A 124 -1.13 3.43 -4.50
C TYR A 124 -2.18 4.48 -4.93
N LYS A 125 -2.34 4.73 -6.24
CA LYS A 125 -3.30 5.71 -6.76
C LYS A 125 -4.75 5.38 -6.40
N LYS A 126 -5.10 4.09 -6.40
CA LYS A 126 -6.43 3.60 -6.03
C LYS A 126 -6.76 3.90 -4.57
N HIS A 127 -5.76 3.87 -3.69
CA HIS A 127 -5.95 3.98 -2.25
C HIS A 127 -5.46 5.31 -1.64
N GLN A 128 -5.18 6.35 -2.43
CA GLN A 128 -4.88 7.67 -1.88
C GLN A 128 -6.14 8.33 -1.26
N ALA A 129 -5.99 8.91 -0.07
CA ALA A 129 -7.01 9.73 0.56
C ALA A 129 -7.38 10.91 -0.36
N GLY A 130 -8.68 11.15 -0.54
CA GLY A 130 -9.20 12.18 -1.46
C GLY A 130 -9.95 11.63 -2.67
N LYS A 131 -9.84 10.33 -2.99
CA LYS A 131 -10.65 9.68 -4.05
C LYS A 131 -11.75 8.73 -3.56
N ALA A 132 -11.86 8.53 -2.23
CA ALA A 132 -12.90 7.67 -1.63
C ALA A 132 -14.34 8.20 -1.82
N GLY A 133 -14.52 9.41 -2.38
CA GLY A 133 -15.83 9.95 -2.80
C GLY A 133 -16.15 9.79 -4.29
N GLN A 134 -15.25 9.22 -5.09
CA GLN A 134 -15.51 8.83 -6.48
C GLN A 134 -15.43 7.30 -6.60
N GLU A 135 -16.38 6.64 -5.93
CA GLU A 135 -16.77 5.31 -6.36
C GLU A 135 -17.58 5.46 -7.66
N GLN A 136 -17.27 4.62 -8.66
CA GLN A 136 -17.89 4.49 -10.00
C GLN A 136 -17.29 5.41 -11.08
N SER A 137 -16.71 4.93 -12.20
CA SER A 137 -16.78 3.63 -12.85
C SER A 137 -15.42 3.25 -13.47
N LEU A 138 -14.71 2.30 -12.86
CA LEU A 138 -13.89 1.35 -13.62
C LEU A 138 -14.83 0.22 -14.04
N HIS A 139 -15.77 0.56 -14.92
CA HIS A 139 -16.57 -0.39 -15.67
C HIS A 139 -16.05 -0.34 -17.10
N GLY A 140 -15.51 -1.47 -17.54
CA GLY A 140 -15.18 -1.70 -18.94
C GLY A 140 -13.82 -1.14 -19.37
N ASP A 141 -12.76 -1.93 -19.19
CA ASP A 141 -11.93 -2.22 -20.36
C ASP A 141 -12.81 -2.99 -21.34
N ASP A 142 -13.74 -2.26 -21.95
CA ASP A 142 -14.18 -2.56 -23.28
C ASP A 142 -12.88 -2.42 -24.05
N HIS A 143 -12.30 -3.57 -24.38
CA HIS A 143 -11.66 -3.71 -25.67
C HIS A 143 -12.66 -3.08 -26.64
N GLU A 144 -12.47 -1.79 -26.95
CA GLU A 144 -13.32 -1.04 -27.85
C GLU A 144 -13.16 -1.79 -29.15
N ASN A 145 -14.11 -2.70 -29.35
CA ASN A 145 -14.39 -3.32 -30.60
C ASN A 145 -14.73 -2.11 -31.46
N LYS A 146 -13.72 -1.57 -32.16
CA LYS A 146 -13.90 -0.65 -33.26
C LYS A 146 -14.83 -1.39 -34.20
N VAL A 147 -16.12 -1.22 -33.99
CA VAL A 147 -17.13 -1.69 -34.92
C VAL A 147 -16.99 -0.69 -36.04
N ASP A 148 -16.16 -1.04 -37.02
CA ASP A 148 -16.01 -0.28 -38.24
C ASP A 148 -17.40 -0.07 -38.81
N TRP A 149 -17.89 1.17 -38.73
CA TRP A 149 -19.19 1.53 -39.26
C TRP A 149 -19.08 1.50 -40.78
N ALA A 150 -19.69 0.50 -41.41
CA ALA A 150 -19.86 0.48 -42.85
C ALA A 150 -21.05 1.38 -43.23
N TYR A 151 -20.82 2.33 -44.14
CA TYR A 151 -21.89 3.07 -44.80
C TYR A 151 -22.38 2.27 -46.00
N VAL A 152 -23.66 1.88 -45.99
CA VAL A 152 -24.33 1.25 -47.14
C VAL A 152 -25.43 2.20 -47.60
N ASN A 153 -25.36 2.65 -48.86
CA ASN A 153 -26.33 3.58 -49.46
C ASN A 153 -26.54 4.88 -48.64
N GLY A 154 -25.47 5.45 -48.10
CA GLY A 154 -25.50 6.72 -47.37
C GLY A 154 -26.21 6.66 -46.01
N LYS A 155 -26.62 5.48 -45.53
CA LYS A 155 -27.21 5.30 -44.20
C LYS A 155 -26.27 4.52 -43.31
N LYS A 156 -26.08 5.03 -42.08
CA LYS A 156 -25.28 4.38 -41.04
C LYS A 156 -26.04 3.13 -40.56
N GLN A 157 -25.54 1.95 -40.89
CA GLN A 157 -26.12 0.68 -40.43
C GLN A 157 -25.12 -0.03 -39.52
N ARG A 158 -25.62 -0.58 -38.42
CA ARG A 158 -24.81 -1.43 -37.55
C ARG A 158 -24.65 -2.77 -38.29
N PRO A 159 -23.42 -3.25 -38.57
CA PRO A 159 -23.25 -4.53 -39.24
C PRO A 159 -23.96 -5.61 -38.44
N LEU A 160 -24.81 -6.39 -39.12
CA LEU A 160 -25.46 -7.56 -38.55
C LEU A 160 -24.35 -8.53 -38.14
N ILE A 161 -24.07 -8.60 -36.85
CA ILE A 161 -23.17 -9.60 -36.28
C ILE A 161 -23.91 -10.94 -36.46
N ILE A 162 -23.57 -11.66 -37.52
CA ILE A 162 -23.99 -13.05 -37.68
C ILE A 162 -23.27 -13.81 -36.56
N PRO A 163 -23.97 -14.35 -35.56
CA PRO A 163 -23.33 -15.09 -34.49
C PRO A 163 -22.54 -16.23 -35.12
N GLN A 164 -21.22 -16.20 -34.97
CA GLN A 164 -20.41 -17.33 -35.40
C GLN A 164 -20.90 -18.55 -34.63
N SER A 165 -21.45 -19.52 -35.36
CA SER A 165 -21.88 -20.80 -34.82
C SER A 165 -20.71 -21.38 -34.04
N GLN A 166 -20.86 -21.47 -32.71
CA GLN A 166 -19.82 -22.02 -31.87
C GLN A 166 -19.52 -23.46 -32.30
N PRO A 167 -18.25 -23.84 -32.50
CA PRO A 167 -17.91 -25.22 -32.79
C PRO A 167 -18.30 -26.09 -31.58
N ALA A 168 -18.93 -27.22 -31.85
CA ALA A 168 -19.40 -28.15 -30.84
C ALA A 168 -18.28 -28.50 -29.84
N ARG A 169 -18.54 -28.26 -28.55
CA ARG A 169 -17.64 -28.67 -27.46
C ARG A 169 -17.45 -30.19 -27.50
N VAL A 170 -16.27 -30.63 -27.91
CA VAL A 170 -15.80 -32.00 -27.67
C VAL A 170 -15.56 -32.14 -26.17
N THR A 171 -16.50 -32.76 -25.47
CA THR A 171 -16.34 -33.14 -24.07
C THR A 171 -15.23 -34.19 -23.96
N ARG A 172 -14.03 -33.76 -23.58
CA ARG A 172 -12.91 -34.65 -23.27
C ARG A 172 -13.29 -35.50 -22.05
N ARG A 173 -13.65 -36.77 -22.28
CA ARG A 173 -13.91 -37.77 -21.24
C ARG A 173 -12.74 -37.76 -20.24
N LYS A 174 -13.06 -37.53 -18.96
CA LYS A 174 -12.15 -37.70 -17.83
C LYS A 174 -11.58 -39.13 -17.88
N ARG A 175 -10.30 -39.27 -18.22
CA ARG A 175 -9.57 -40.52 -18.04
C ARG A 175 -9.24 -40.63 -16.55
N PHE A 176 -10.10 -41.35 -15.87
CA PHE A 176 -9.99 -41.80 -14.48
C PHE A 176 -8.96 -42.94 -14.44
N MET A 177 -7.76 -42.75 -13.89
CA MET A 177 -6.70 -43.75 -13.62
C MET A 177 -5.58 -42.99 -12.85
N PHE A 178 -4.95 -43.38 -11.73
CA PHE A 178 -4.83 -44.57 -10.87
C PHE A 178 -4.60 -44.06 -9.43
N ARG A 179 -5.27 -44.58 -8.39
CA ARG A 179 -4.77 -45.60 -7.44
C ARG A 179 -3.26 -45.55 -7.13
N GLY A 180 -2.95 -45.03 -5.94
CA GLY A 180 -2.12 -45.72 -4.93
C GLY A 180 -0.60 -45.57 -5.02
N CYS A 181 -0.02 -44.94 -3.99
CA CYS A 181 1.23 -45.43 -3.42
C CYS A 181 1.18 -45.24 -1.90
N PRO A 182 0.82 -46.27 -1.11
CA PRO A 182 1.09 -46.28 0.32
C PRO A 182 2.55 -46.71 0.52
N THR A 183 3.20 -46.11 1.52
CA THR A 183 4.55 -46.45 2.04
C THR A 183 5.76 -45.81 1.35
N CYS A 184 6.15 -44.62 1.83
CA CYS A 184 7.56 -44.31 2.01
C CYS A 184 7.85 -44.24 3.52
N PRO A 185 8.87 -44.96 4.03
CA PRO A 185 9.26 -44.95 5.42
C PRO A 185 10.10 -43.71 5.75
N TYR A 186 10.12 -43.42 7.06
CA TYR A 186 10.81 -42.35 7.78
C TYR A 186 12.24 -42.06 7.36
#